data_AF-A0AAE3AFM2-F1
#
_entry.id   AF-A0AAE3AFM2-F1
#
_cell.length_a   1.000
_cell.length_b   1.000
_cell.length_c   1.000
_cell.angle_alpha   90.00
_cell.angle_beta   90.00
_cell.angle_gamma   90.00
#
_symmetry.space_group_name_H-M   'P 1'
#
loop_
_entity.id
_entity.type
_entity.pdbx_description
1 polymer ?
#
loop_
_entity_poly.entity_id
_entity_poly.type
_entity_poly.pdbx_seq_one_letter_code
_entity_poly.pdbx_strand_id
1 'polypeptide(L)'
;MFSLNETLTNRLGAAVLMPPFLVGRALKKYNNGQPIVYYTEGVFAPDTKIRLQSMSDALGVSYSALINRLRELRLLECRPIEEYIDHALFPKASI
;
A
#
# COMPACT_ATOMS: atom_id res chain seq x y z
N MET A 1 -8.74 21.23 -5.32
CA MET A 1 -9.12 20.14 -6.24
C MET A 1 -8.03 20.01 -7.28
N PHE A 2 -7.41 18.84 -7.44
CA PHE A 2 -6.37 18.62 -8.44
C PHE A 2 -7.01 18.41 -9.82
N SER A 3 -6.38 18.92 -10.88
CA SER A 3 -6.92 18.80 -12.25
C SER A 3 -6.77 17.36 -12.79
N LEU A 4 -7.62 16.98 -13.76
CA LEU A 4 -7.52 15.67 -14.42
C LEU A 4 -6.15 15.47 -15.07
N ASN A 5 -5.58 16.52 -15.68
CA ASN A 5 -4.26 16.48 -16.30
C ASN A 5 -3.15 16.23 -15.27
N GLU A 6 -3.20 16.91 -14.13
CA GLU A 6 -2.22 16.70 -13.05
C GLU A 6 -2.31 15.29 -12.47
N THR A 7 -3.54 14.76 -12.32
CA THR A 7 -3.76 13.38 -11.89
C THR A 7 -3.16 12.40 -12.91
N LEU A 8 -3.41 12.57 -14.21
CA LEU A 8 -2.87 11.70 -15.26
C LEU A 8 -1.34 11.79 -15.34
N THR A 9 -0.77 12.99 -15.28
CA THR A 9 0.68 13.20 -15.26
C THR A 9 1.32 12.53 -14.05
N ASN A 10 0.70 12.63 -12.87
CA ASN A 10 1.20 11.96 -11.67
C ASN A 10 1.13 10.42 -11.81
N ARG A 11 0.07 9.87 -12.42
CA ARG A 11 -0.05 8.43 -12.71
C ARG A 11 0.98 7.95 -13.73
N LEU A 12 1.19 8.69 -14.81
CA LEU A 12 2.19 8.36 -15.83
C LEU A 12 3.61 8.47 -15.26
N GLY A 13 3.91 9.53 -14.51
CA GLY A 13 5.17 9.69 -13.79
C GLY A 13 5.41 8.56 -12.80
N ALA A 14 4.40 8.20 -12.01
CA ALA A 14 4.43 7.04 -11.13
C ALA A 14 4.65 5.73 -11.89
N ALA A 15 4.07 5.55 -13.08
CA ALA A 15 4.26 4.33 -13.85
C ALA A 15 5.68 4.16 -14.40
N VAL A 16 6.32 5.28 -14.77
CA VAL A 16 7.72 5.32 -15.22
C VAL A 16 8.68 5.15 -14.04
N LEU A 17 8.42 5.81 -12.91
CA LEU A 17 9.29 5.78 -11.72
C LEU A 17 9.11 4.51 -10.87
N MET A 18 7.89 3.98 -10.83
CA MET A 18 7.51 2.77 -10.08
C MET A 18 6.95 1.71 -11.05
N PRO A 19 7.79 1.15 -11.94
CA PRO A 19 7.38 0.07 -12.81
C PRO A 19 6.98 -1.17 -11.98
N PRO A 20 6.09 -2.04 -12.51
CA PRO A 20 5.53 -3.17 -11.76
C PRO A 20 6.58 -4.08 -11.11
N PHE A 21 7.71 -4.30 -11.78
CA PHE A 21 8.79 -5.16 -11.27
C PHE A 21 9.51 -4.55 -10.04
N LEU A 22 9.68 -3.22 -9.98
CA LEU A 22 10.27 -2.55 -8.81
C LEU A 22 9.31 -2.60 -7.63
N VAL A 23 8.03 -2.30 -7.88
CA VAL A 23 6.98 -2.40 -6.85
C VAL A 23 6.87 -3.83 -6.33
N GLY A 24 6.90 -4.83 -7.22
CA GLY A 24 6.90 -6.24 -6.86
C GLY A 24 8.11 -6.66 -6.02
N ARG A 25 9.31 -6.14 -6.32
CA ARG A 25 10.51 -6.38 -5.51
C ARG A 25 10.39 -5.77 -4.11
N ALA A 26 9.88 -4.53 -4.00
CA ALA A 26 9.62 -3.90 -2.72
C ALA A 26 8.56 -4.70 -1.94
N LEU A 27 7.46 -5.09 -2.58
CA LEU A 27 6.41 -5.90 -1.96
C LEU A 27 6.95 -7.24 -1.46
N LYS A 28 7.81 -7.90 -2.24
CA LYS A 28 8.48 -9.14 -1.83
C LYS A 28 9.35 -8.94 -0.58
N LYS A 29 10.09 -7.83 -0.52
CA LYS A 29 10.99 -7.52 0.59
C LYS A 29 10.26 -7.11 1.86
N TYR A 30 9.22 -6.28 1.75
CA TYR A 30 8.60 -5.63 2.90
C TYR A 30 7.27 -6.28 3.32
N ASN A 31 6.60 -7.02 2.44
CA ASN A 31 5.29 -7.63 2.69
C ASN A 31 5.20 -9.09 2.18
N ASN A 32 6.34 -9.79 2.09
CA ASN A 32 6.42 -11.20 1.66
C ASN A 32 5.77 -11.48 0.29
N GLY A 33 5.66 -10.46 -0.56
CA GLY A 33 5.05 -10.56 -1.89
C GLY A 33 3.53 -10.65 -1.86
N GLN A 34 2.91 -10.59 -0.69
CA GLN A 34 1.46 -10.58 -0.54
C GLN A 34 0.90 -9.18 -0.85
N PRO A 35 -0.35 -9.07 -1.31
CA PRO A 35 -1.05 -7.79 -1.40
C PRO A 35 -1.04 -7.04 -0.06
N ILE A 36 -1.05 -5.71 -0.13
CA ILE A 36 -1.19 -4.88 1.07
C ILE A 36 -2.67 -4.86 1.47
N VAL A 37 -2.95 -5.35 2.66
CA VAL A 37 -4.29 -5.31 3.24
C VAL A 37 -4.62 -3.90 3.71
N TYR A 38 -5.80 -3.43 3.31
CA TYR A 38 -6.48 -2.30 3.91
C TYR A 38 -7.91 -2.72 4.25
N TYR A 39 -8.51 -2.03 5.21
CA TYR A 39 -9.84 -2.35 5.69
C TYR A 39 -10.88 -1.40 5.11
N THR A 40 -12.15 -1.79 5.17
CA THR A 40 -13.29 -0.91 4.89
C THR A 40 -13.07 0.44 5.58
N GLU A 41 -13.47 1.54 4.94
CA GLU A 41 -13.10 2.94 5.29
C GLU A 41 -11.66 3.37 4.94
N GLY A 42 -10.89 2.53 4.24
CA GLY A 42 -9.54 2.91 3.78
C GLY A 42 -8.48 2.87 4.88
N VAL A 43 -8.74 2.15 5.96
CA VAL A 43 -7.86 2.08 7.13
C VAL A 43 -6.74 1.07 6.90
N PHE A 44 -5.50 1.47 7.21
CA PHE A 44 -4.36 0.55 7.30
C PHE A 44 -4.02 0.27 8.76
N ALA A 45 -3.75 -0.99 9.09
CA ALA A 45 -3.19 -1.35 10.39
C ALA A 45 -1.84 -0.63 10.63
N PRO A 46 -1.47 -0.34 11.90
CA PRO A 46 -0.21 0.36 12.22
C PRO A 46 1.03 -0.28 11.58
N ASP A 47 1.20 -1.60 11.69
CA ASP A 47 2.34 -2.31 11.08
C ASP A 47 2.34 -2.22 9.56
N THR A 48 1.16 -2.23 8.94
CA THR A 48 1.02 -2.04 7.49
C THR A 48 1.46 -0.63 7.08
N LYS A 49 1.14 0.41 7.87
CA LYS A 49 1.62 1.77 7.62
C LYS A 49 3.14 1.86 7.69
N ILE A 50 3.76 1.18 8.67
CA ILE A 50 5.23 1.13 8.79
C ILE A 50 5.86 0.45 7.57
N ARG A 51 5.29 -0.68 7.11
CA ARG A 51 5.75 -1.36 5.89
C ARG A 51 5.60 -0.47 4.66
N LEU A 52 4.46 0.20 4.50
CA LEU A 52 4.21 1.13 3.39
C LEU A 52 5.19 2.30 3.39
N GLN A 53 5.50 2.86 4.56
CA GLN A 53 6.52 3.91 4.69
C GLN A 53 7.89 3.38 4.28
N SER A 54 8.28 2.21 4.76
CA SER A 54 9.56 1.57 4.40
C SER A 54 9.67 1.30 2.89
N MET A 55 8.55 0.91 2.26
CA MET A 55 8.48 0.72 0.82
C MET A 55 8.61 2.04 0.06
N SER A 56 7.95 3.11 0.50
CA SER A 56 8.01 4.41 -0.17
C SER A 56 9.40 5.02 -0.07
N ASP A 57 10.04 4.90 1.09
CA ASP A 57 11.41 5.37 1.32
C ASP A 57 12.41 4.60 0.44
N ALA A 58 12.25 3.28 0.34
CA ALA A 58 13.12 2.44 -0.50
C ALA A 58 12.96 2.69 -2.00
N LEU A 59 11.77 3.13 -2.43
CA LEU A 59 11.48 3.49 -3.81
C LEU A 59 11.77 4.97 -4.11
N GLY A 60 12.09 5.78 -3.10
CA GLY A 60 12.35 7.22 -3.26
C GLY A 60 11.11 8.02 -3.66
N VAL A 61 9.91 7.59 -3.23
CA VAL A 61 8.63 8.21 -3.59
C VAL A 61 7.86 8.63 -2.36
N SER A 62 6.86 9.49 -2.52
CA SER A 62 5.95 9.82 -1.41
C SER A 62 5.04 8.63 -1.06
N TYR A 63 4.63 8.58 0.22
CA TYR A 63 3.70 7.57 0.73
C TYR A 63 2.40 7.49 -0.09
N SER A 64 1.82 8.64 -0.45
CA SER A 64 0.58 8.71 -1.24
C SER A 64 0.78 8.25 -2.69
N ALA A 65 1.92 8.55 -3.31
CA ALA A 65 2.25 8.07 -4.65
C ALA A 65 2.36 6.54 -4.68
N LEU A 66 3.00 5.94 -3.67
CA LEU A 66 3.06 4.48 -3.53
C LEU A 66 1.66 3.86 -3.40
N ILE A 67 0.79 4.40 -2.55
CA ILE A 67 -0.59 3.88 -2.38
C ILE A 67 -1.35 3.93 -3.71
N ASN A 68 -1.29 5.06 -4.42
CA ASN A 68 -1.93 5.19 -5.72
C ASN A 68 -1.40 4.14 -6.70
N ARG A 69 -0.08 3.92 -6.68
CA ARG A 69 0.55 2.93 -7.56
C ARG A 69 0.14 1.50 -7.23
N LEU A 70 0.09 1.13 -5.95
CA LEU A 70 -0.40 -0.17 -5.50
C LEU A 70 -1.86 -0.39 -5.93
N ARG A 71 -2.70 0.66 -5.89
CA ARG A 71 -4.08 0.61 -6.37
C ARG A 71 -4.15 0.36 -7.88
N GLU A 72 -3.36 1.08 -8.67
CA GLU A 72 -3.28 0.89 -10.13
C GLU A 72 -2.85 -0.53 -10.51
N LEU A 73 -1.90 -1.09 -9.76
CA LEU A 73 -1.37 -2.43 -9.97
C LEU A 73 -2.23 -3.54 -9.36
N ARG A 74 -3.37 -3.20 -8.72
CA ARG A 74 -4.26 -4.14 -8.01
C ARG A 74 -3.52 -4.97 -6.94
N LEU A 75 -2.58 -4.33 -6.24
CA LEU A 75 -1.79 -4.91 -5.14
C LEU A 75 -2.32 -4.52 -3.76
N LEU A 76 -3.54 -3.97 -3.70
CA LEU A 76 -4.27 -3.68 -2.48
C LEU A 76 -5.42 -4.67 -2.33
N GLU A 77 -5.60 -5.21 -1.12
CA GLU A 77 -6.69 -6.12 -0.77
C GLU A 77 -7.58 -5.46 0.27
N CYS A 78 -8.88 -5.31 -0.05
CA CYS A 78 -9.86 -4.74 0.85
C CYS A 78 -10.45 -5.83 1.74
N ARG A 79 -10.43 -5.62 3.07
CA ARG A 79 -10.99 -6.54 4.06
C ARG A 79 -12.01 -5.85 4.97
N PRO A 80 -12.98 -6.58 5.55
CA PRO A 80 -13.95 -6.03 6.49
C PRO A 80 -13.24 -5.40 7.71
N ILE A 81 -13.76 -4.26 8.21
CA ILE A 81 -13.18 -3.57 9.37
C ILE A 81 -13.29 -4.41 10.65
N GLU A 82 -14.24 -5.33 10.69
CA GLU A 82 -14.45 -6.31 11.75
C GLU A 82 -13.21 -7.19 11.94
N GLU A 83 -12.50 -7.57 10.87
CA GLU A 83 -11.24 -8.33 10.95
C GLU A 83 -10.14 -7.52 11.63
N TYR A 84 -10.08 -6.21 11.37
CA TYR A 84 -9.14 -5.32 12.06
C TYR A 84 -9.45 -5.20 13.54
N ILE A 85 -10.73 -5.01 13.88
CA ILE A 85 -11.20 -4.86 15.26
C ILE A 85 -10.94 -6.14 16.05
N ASP A 86 -11.25 -7.30 15.49
CA ASP A 86 -10.99 -8.61 16.11
C ASP A 86 -9.49 -8.78 16.38
N HIS A 87 -8.62 -8.49 15.40
CA HIS A 87 -7.17 -8.56 15.59
C HIS A 87 -6.62 -7.55 16.59
N ALA A 88 -7.18 -6.35 16.67
CA ALA A 88 -6.74 -5.31 17.58
C ALA A 88 -7.18 -5.57 19.04
N LEU A 89 -8.37 -6.15 19.22
CA LEU A 89 -8.94 -6.45 20.54
C LEU A 89 -8.47 -7.80 21.09
N PHE A 90 -8.26 -8.78 20.21
CA PHE A 90 -7.84 -10.14 20.57
C PHE A 90 -6.57 -10.50 19.77
N PRO A 91 -5.42 -9.89 20.10
CA PRO A 91 -4.17 -10.28 19.47
C PRO A 91 -3.95 -11.76 19.71
N LYS A 92 -3.91 -12.56 18.63
CA LYS A 92 -3.61 -13.99 18.73
C LYS A 92 -2.25 -14.12 19.40
N ALA A 93 -2.24 -14.60 20.65
CA ALA A 93 -1.03 -14.98 21.34
C ALA A 93 -0.32 -16.01 20.47
N SER A 94 0.88 -15.68 20.01
CA SER A 94 1.73 -16.60 19.26
C SER A 94 2.11 -17.73 20.21
N ILE A 95 1.57 -18.93 19.95
CA ILE A 95 1.99 -20.19 20.57
C ILE A 95 3.26 -20.68 19.85
#